data_AF-A0A100Y8X7-F1
#
_entry.id   AF-A0A100Y8X7-F1
#
_cell.length_a   1.000
_cell.length_b   1.000
_cell.length_c   1.000
_cell.angle_alpha   90.00
_cell.angle_beta   90.00
_cell.angle_gamma   90.00
#
_symmetry.space_group_name_H-M   'P 1'
#
loop_
_entity.id
_entity.type
_entity.pdbx_description
1 polymer ?
#
loop_
_entity_poly.entity_id
_entity_poly.type
_entity_poly.pdbx_seq_one_letter_code
_entity_poly.pdbx_strand_id
1 'polypeptide(L)'
;MSDPAGRTGIAGNGAEHSLGQLVASATAEMSALVHDEIALAKAQLRQDVKRGAVSGLGFSAAGLVLIFSLPMLSFALAYGFHAWTDWHLSLCFLLSFGVNVVVAALLALVGAAFAKKAKRGKGPQKTAASMKRTAAVLQNVKPHPRTAAPVVQEKSATVARSSA
;
A
#
# COMPACT_ATOMS: atom_id res chain seq x y z
N MET A 1 -49.42 9.84 58.15
CA MET A 1 -47.94 9.93 58.20
C MET A 1 -47.44 9.35 56.89
N SER A 2 -46.99 10.21 55.99
CA SER A 2 -46.58 9.87 54.63
C SER A 2 -45.16 9.32 54.61
N ASP A 3 -44.91 8.25 53.87
CA ASP A 3 -43.58 7.96 53.35
C ASP A 3 -43.71 7.28 51.97
N PRO A 4 -43.43 8.01 50.87
CA PRO A 4 -43.35 7.44 49.53
C PRO A 4 -41.88 7.22 49.12
N ALA A 5 -41.59 5.98 48.71
CA ALA A 5 -40.72 5.57 47.60
C ALA A 5 -39.43 6.39 47.35
N GLY A 6 -38.27 5.76 47.54
CA GLY A 6 -37.02 6.39 47.10
C GLY A 6 -35.71 5.64 47.29
N ARG A 7 -35.58 4.39 46.85
CA ARG A 7 -34.25 3.85 46.46
C ARG A 7 -34.38 2.68 45.48
N THR A 8 -34.49 3.06 44.20
CA THR A 8 -33.88 2.44 43.02
C THR A 8 -33.55 0.96 43.13
N GLY A 9 -34.37 0.16 42.44
CA GLY A 9 -34.15 -1.25 42.20
C GLY A 9 -32.78 -1.51 41.57
N ILE A 10 -32.00 -2.31 42.28
CA ILE A 10 -31.00 -3.22 41.73
C ILE A 10 -31.71 -4.32 40.93
N ALA A 11 -32.44 -3.94 39.89
CA ALA A 11 -33.14 -4.86 39.01
C ALA A 11 -32.19 -5.30 37.89
N GLY A 12 -31.53 -6.42 38.11
CA GLY A 12 -31.14 -7.41 37.10
C GLY A 12 -30.64 -6.91 35.74
N ASN A 13 -29.33 -6.75 35.59
CA ASN A 13 -28.67 -6.69 34.29
C ASN A 13 -28.00 -8.04 33.90
N GLY A 14 -28.35 -9.14 34.57
CA GLY A 14 -27.70 -10.45 34.44
C GLY A 14 -28.32 -11.45 33.45
N ALA A 15 -29.38 -11.09 32.73
CA ALA A 15 -30.06 -11.97 31.76
C ALA A 15 -30.86 -11.04 30.83
N GLU A 16 -30.69 -10.94 29.52
CA GLU A 16 -30.00 -11.73 28.53
C GLU A 16 -29.57 -10.72 27.47
N HIS A 17 -28.27 -10.51 27.24
CA HIS A 17 -27.91 -9.80 26.02
C HIS A 17 -28.42 -10.69 24.88
N SER A 18 -29.48 -10.23 24.19
CA SER A 18 -30.00 -10.89 23.00
C SER A 18 -28.83 -11.27 22.11
N LEU A 19 -28.84 -12.45 21.49
CA LEU A 19 -27.77 -12.87 20.59
C LEU A 19 -27.46 -11.78 19.53
N GLY A 20 -28.46 -10.97 19.17
CA GLY A 20 -28.27 -9.79 18.33
C GLY A 20 -27.40 -8.69 18.97
N GLN A 21 -27.50 -8.43 20.27
CA GLN A 21 -26.65 -7.48 21.00
C GLN A 21 -25.22 -8.00 21.23
N LEU A 22 -25.04 -9.32 21.43
CA LEU A 22 -23.71 -9.93 21.54
C LEU A 22 -22.98 -9.92 20.18
N VAL A 23 -23.69 -10.26 19.10
CA VAL A 23 -23.13 -10.18 17.75
C VAL A 23 -22.87 -8.73 17.35
N ALA A 24 -23.76 -7.80 17.68
CA ALA A 24 -23.56 -6.37 17.39
C ALA A 24 -22.35 -5.79 18.14
N SER A 25 -22.17 -6.11 19.41
CA SER A 25 -21.00 -5.67 20.20
C SER A 25 -19.70 -6.33 19.72
N ALA A 26 -19.70 -7.64 19.46
CA ALA A 26 -18.53 -8.32 18.89
C ALA A 26 -18.15 -7.76 17.49
N THR A 27 -19.14 -7.42 16.67
CA THR A 27 -18.91 -6.79 15.36
C THR A 27 -18.36 -5.38 15.51
N ALA A 28 -18.83 -4.61 16.51
CA ALA A 28 -18.32 -3.28 16.80
C ALA A 28 -16.84 -3.31 17.24
N GLU A 29 -16.47 -4.25 18.11
CA GLU A 29 -15.08 -4.46 18.56
C GLU A 29 -14.16 -4.87 17.39
N MET A 30 -14.62 -5.78 16.52
CA MET A 30 -13.87 -6.11 15.29
C MET A 30 -13.72 -4.90 14.37
N SER A 31 -14.75 -4.06 14.24
CA SER A 31 -14.70 -2.85 13.43
C SER A 31 -13.71 -1.82 13.98
N ALA A 32 -13.62 -1.70 15.31
CA ALA A 32 -12.63 -0.86 15.98
C ALA A 32 -11.19 -1.36 15.74
N LEU A 33 -10.95 -2.66 15.91
CA LEU A 33 -9.63 -3.28 15.63
C LEU A 33 -9.18 -3.09 14.18
N VAL A 34 -10.10 -3.28 13.22
CA VAL A 34 -9.80 -3.07 11.79
C VAL A 34 -9.44 -1.59 11.53
N HIS A 35 -10.11 -0.66 12.21
CA HIS A 35 -9.79 0.77 12.06
C HIS A 35 -8.38 1.10 12.57
N ASP A 36 -7.98 0.51 13.69
CA ASP A 36 -6.64 0.67 14.26
C ASP A 36 -5.56 0.04 13.36
N GLU A 37 -5.80 -1.16 12.82
CA GLU A 37 -4.86 -1.80 11.89
C GLU A 37 -4.71 -1.00 10.59
N ILE A 38 -5.79 -0.40 10.10
CA ILE A 38 -5.75 0.51 8.94
C ILE A 38 -5.00 1.80 9.31
N ALA A 39 -5.21 2.36 10.50
CA ALA A 39 -4.50 3.54 10.96
C ALA A 39 -3.00 3.28 11.04
N LEU A 40 -2.59 2.12 11.55
CA LEU A 40 -1.20 1.69 11.64
C LEU A 40 -0.60 1.42 10.25
N ALA A 41 -1.28 0.68 9.39
CA ALA A 41 -0.85 0.45 8.00
C ALA A 41 -0.70 1.77 7.23
N LYS A 42 -1.57 2.76 7.48
CA LYS A 42 -1.48 4.09 6.89
C LYS A 42 -0.29 4.88 7.43
N ALA A 43 0.02 4.76 8.72
CA ALA A 43 1.21 5.36 9.31
C ALA A 43 2.49 4.75 8.71
N GLN A 44 2.55 3.43 8.58
CA GLN A 44 3.66 2.72 7.95
C GLN A 44 3.82 3.11 6.48
N LEU A 45 2.73 3.17 5.72
CA LEU A 45 2.77 3.62 4.32
C LEU A 45 3.28 5.07 4.21
N ARG A 46 2.84 5.97 5.09
CA ARG A 46 3.33 7.36 5.11
C ARG A 46 4.83 7.42 5.44
N GLN A 47 5.29 6.58 6.37
CA GLN A 47 6.70 6.48 6.72
C GLN A 47 7.54 5.93 5.56
N ASP A 48 7.04 4.92 4.85
CA ASP A 48 7.67 4.35 3.66
C ASP A 48 7.73 5.38 2.51
N VAL A 49 6.64 6.12 2.28
CA VAL A 49 6.62 7.21 1.28
C VAL A 49 7.60 8.30 1.66
N LYS A 50 7.64 8.72 2.93
CA LYS A 50 8.58 9.75 3.39
C LYS A 50 10.02 9.29 3.24
N ARG A 51 10.33 8.05 3.63
CA ARG A 51 11.67 7.47 3.50
C ARG A 51 12.07 7.31 2.04
N GLY A 52 11.14 6.84 1.20
CA GLY A 52 11.28 6.78 -0.25
C GLY A 52 11.55 8.15 -0.86
N ALA A 53 10.80 9.18 -0.49
CA ALA A 53 10.98 10.54 -0.98
C ALA A 53 12.34 11.14 -0.58
N VAL A 54 12.73 11.03 0.69
CA VAL A 54 14.03 11.52 1.18
C VAL A 54 15.18 10.81 0.47
N SER A 55 15.10 9.48 0.35
CA SER A 55 16.12 8.72 -0.39
C SER A 55 16.13 9.07 -1.87
N GLY A 56 14.98 9.26 -2.50
CA GLY A 56 14.85 9.63 -3.91
C GLY A 56 15.47 10.98 -4.23
N LEU A 57 15.26 11.98 -3.38
CA LEU A 57 15.91 13.28 -3.49
C LEU A 57 17.43 13.16 -3.32
N GLY A 58 17.88 12.43 -2.29
CA GLY A 58 19.30 12.20 -2.05
C GLY A 58 20.01 11.49 -3.22
N PHE A 59 19.39 10.43 -3.76
CA PHE A 59 19.91 9.72 -4.93
C PHE A 59 19.92 10.59 -6.20
N SER A 60 18.91 11.43 -6.39
CA SER A 60 18.87 12.35 -7.53
C SER A 60 19.96 13.42 -7.42
N ALA A 61 20.13 14.01 -6.24
CA ALA A 61 21.18 14.98 -5.98
C ALA A 61 22.58 14.36 -6.14
N ALA A 62 22.81 13.17 -5.58
CA ALA A 62 24.07 12.44 -5.74
C ALA A 62 24.36 12.12 -7.22
N GLY A 63 23.35 11.67 -7.97
CA GLY A 63 23.47 11.44 -9.41
C GLY A 63 23.86 12.72 -10.16
N LEU A 64 23.25 13.85 -9.83
CA LEU A 64 23.57 15.13 -10.45
C LEU A 64 25.02 15.56 -10.13
N VAL A 65 25.44 15.50 -8.87
CA VAL A 65 26.82 15.81 -8.47
C VAL A 65 27.82 14.92 -9.20
N LEU A 66 27.53 13.62 -9.34
CA LEU A 66 28.39 12.68 -10.05
C LEU A 66 28.53 13.08 -11.53
N ILE A 67 27.41 13.40 -12.20
CA ILE A 67 27.40 13.87 -13.60
C ILE A 67 28.23 15.16 -13.76
N PHE A 68 28.04 16.14 -12.88
CA PHE A 68 28.81 17.40 -12.92
C PHE A 68 30.28 17.22 -12.55
N SER A 69 30.64 16.15 -11.83
CA SER A 69 32.03 15.82 -11.49
C SER A 69 32.77 15.08 -12.62
N LEU A 70 32.07 14.46 -13.59
CA LEU A 70 32.68 13.70 -14.68
C LEU A 70 33.76 14.46 -15.49
N PRO A 71 33.59 15.75 -15.85
CA PRO A 71 34.63 16.50 -16.53
C PRO A 71 35.89 16.61 -15.66
N MET A 72 35.72 16.93 -14.37
CA MET A 72 36.82 17.07 -13.42
C MET A 72 37.55 15.73 -13.21
N LEU A 73 36.81 14.62 -13.09
CA LEU A 73 37.37 13.28 -13.01
C LEU A 73 38.14 12.91 -14.29
N SER A 74 37.64 13.31 -15.46
CA SER A 74 38.32 13.09 -16.74
C SER A 74 39.64 13.85 -16.82
N PHE A 75 39.69 15.10 -16.36
CA PHE A 75 40.95 15.86 -16.25
C PHE A 75 41.92 15.16 -15.29
N ALA A 76 41.47 14.77 -14.10
CA ALA A 76 42.31 14.10 -13.11
C ALA A 76 42.92 12.79 -13.65
N LEU A 77 42.12 11.97 -14.34
CA LEU A 77 42.60 10.73 -14.98
C LEU A 77 43.57 11.03 -16.14
N ALA A 78 43.28 12.04 -16.96
CA ALA A 78 44.12 12.36 -18.11
C ALA A 78 45.52 12.82 -17.66
N TYR A 79 45.59 13.71 -16.65
CA TYR A 79 46.86 14.11 -16.05
C TYR A 79 47.55 12.96 -15.32
N GLY A 80 46.79 12.06 -14.67
CA GLY A 80 47.33 10.85 -14.06
C GLY A 80 48.00 9.91 -15.06
N PHE A 81 47.35 9.64 -16.19
CA PHE A 81 47.92 8.82 -17.27
C PHE A 81 49.11 9.48 -17.93
N HIS A 82 49.03 10.79 -18.15
CA HIS A 82 50.14 11.56 -18.71
C HIS A 82 51.37 11.49 -17.80
N ALA A 83 51.21 11.67 -16.49
CA ALA A 83 52.31 11.59 -15.52
C ALA A 83 52.96 10.20 -15.42
N TRP A 84 52.26 9.14 -15.84
CA TRP A 84 52.77 7.76 -15.79
C TRP A 84 53.41 7.31 -17.10
N THR A 85 52.95 7.84 -18.24
CA THR A 85 53.29 7.32 -19.57
C THR A 85 54.01 8.34 -20.45
N ASP A 86 54.01 9.62 -20.07
CA ASP A 86 54.48 10.77 -20.89
C ASP A 86 53.87 10.81 -22.31
N TRP A 87 52.72 10.17 -22.49
CA TRP A 87 52.04 10.12 -23.78
C TRP A 87 51.37 11.46 -24.10
N HIS A 88 51.13 11.72 -25.38
CA HIS A 88 50.41 12.87 -25.89
C HIS A 88 49.05 13.02 -25.19
N LEU A 89 48.78 14.23 -24.68
CA LEU A 89 47.64 14.54 -23.81
C LEU A 89 46.30 14.12 -24.40
N SER A 90 46.14 14.22 -25.73
CA SER A 90 44.90 13.82 -26.42
C SER A 90 44.56 12.35 -26.24
N LEU A 91 45.56 11.46 -26.22
CA LEU A 91 45.34 10.02 -26.02
C LEU A 91 45.00 9.71 -24.57
N CYS A 92 45.58 10.43 -23.61
CA CYS A 92 45.22 10.34 -22.19
C CYS A 92 43.77 10.77 -21.93
N PHE A 93 43.28 11.81 -22.60
CA PHE A 93 41.86 12.21 -22.53
C PHE A 93 40.94 11.16 -23.13
N LEU A 94 41.30 10.59 -24.29
CA LEU A 94 40.51 9.54 -24.93
C LEU A 94 40.43 8.29 -24.04
N LEU A 95 41.54 7.90 -23.41
CA LEU A 95 41.60 6.77 -22.48
C LEU A 95 40.78 7.03 -21.22
N SER A 96 40.88 8.24 -20.65
CA SER A 96 40.09 8.66 -19.49
C SER A 96 38.59 8.64 -19.77
N PHE A 97 38.19 9.09 -20.96
CA PHE A 97 36.82 8.96 -21.42
C PHE A 97 36.41 7.49 -21.52
N GLY A 98 37.24 6.63 -22.11
CA GLY A 98 37.02 5.19 -22.18
C GLY A 98 36.82 4.55 -20.79
N VAL A 99 37.66 4.90 -19.81
CA VAL A 99 37.53 4.43 -18.42
C VAL A 99 36.19 4.87 -17.82
N ASN A 100 35.80 6.13 -17.98
CA ASN A 100 34.52 6.63 -17.49
C ASN A 100 33.33 5.90 -18.13
N VAL A 101 33.40 5.61 -19.44
CA VAL A 101 32.37 4.83 -20.15
C VAL A 101 32.26 3.41 -19.61
N VAL A 102 33.40 2.74 -19.35
CA VAL A 102 33.41 1.39 -18.75
C VAL A 102 32.78 1.42 -17.34
N VAL A 103 33.17 2.38 -16.51
CA VAL A 103 32.58 2.56 -15.17
C VAL A 103 31.07 2.81 -15.27
N ALA A 104 30.62 3.69 -16.17
CA ALA A 104 29.21 3.96 -16.40
C ALA A 104 28.44 2.70 -16.84
N ALA A 105 29.02 1.91 -17.74
CA ALA A 105 28.43 0.64 -18.18
C ALA A 105 28.29 -0.36 -17.02
N LEU A 106 29.32 -0.49 -16.17
CA LEU A 106 29.26 -1.35 -14.98
C LEU A 106 28.17 -0.88 -14.00
N LEU A 107 28.10 0.42 -13.71
CA LEU A 107 27.06 0.99 -12.85
C LEU A 107 25.66 0.76 -13.43
N ALA A 108 25.49 0.91 -14.75
CA ALA A 108 24.21 0.65 -15.42
C ALA A 108 23.81 -0.83 -15.33
N LEU A 109 24.75 -1.76 -15.50
CA LEU A 109 24.50 -3.20 -15.36
C LEU A 109 24.10 -3.57 -13.93
N VAL A 110 24.81 -3.02 -12.93
CA VAL A 110 24.48 -3.20 -11.52
C VAL A 110 23.09 -2.64 -11.21
N GLY A 111 22.81 -1.40 -11.60
CA GLY A 111 21.50 -0.77 -11.44
C GLY A 111 20.38 -1.57 -12.12
N ALA A 112 20.63 -2.09 -13.32
CA ALA A 112 19.70 -2.96 -14.03
C ALA A 112 19.49 -4.30 -13.30
N ALA A 113 20.53 -4.89 -12.70
CA ALA A 113 20.41 -6.11 -11.91
C ALA A 113 19.57 -5.89 -10.65
N PHE A 114 19.77 -4.78 -9.92
CA PHE A 114 18.94 -4.39 -8.79
C PHE A 114 17.49 -4.13 -9.21
N ALA A 115 17.28 -3.40 -10.31
CA ALA A 115 15.95 -3.16 -10.85
C ALA A 115 15.25 -4.47 -11.26
N LYS A 116 15.97 -5.42 -11.88
CA LYS A 116 15.44 -6.75 -12.21
C LYS A 116 15.07 -7.54 -10.95
N LYS A 117 15.89 -7.49 -9.89
CA LYS A 117 15.56 -8.10 -8.58
C LYS A 117 14.30 -7.48 -7.98
N ALA A 118 14.20 -6.16 -7.97
CA ALA A 118 13.02 -5.43 -7.50
C ALA A 118 11.76 -5.78 -8.31
N LYS A 119 11.86 -5.93 -9.63
CA LYS A 119 10.75 -6.36 -10.50
C LYS A 119 10.36 -7.83 -10.32
N ARG A 120 11.32 -8.71 -10.02
CA ARG A 120 11.05 -10.13 -9.69
C ARG A 120 10.34 -10.27 -8.34
N GLY A 121 10.62 -9.37 -7.40
CA GLY A 121 9.82 -9.12 -6.20
C GLY A 121 8.47 -8.50 -6.57
N LYS A 122 7.59 -9.29 -7.18
CA LYS A 122 6.24 -8.95 -7.65
C LYS A 122 5.25 -8.53 -6.53
N GLY A 123 5.71 -8.01 -5.38
CA GLY A 123 4.87 -7.60 -4.27
C GLY A 123 4.07 -6.32 -4.57
N PRO A 124 4.73 -5.16 -4.77
CA PRO A 124 4.01 -3.88 -4.86
C PRO A 124 3.14 -3.74 -6.12
N GLN A 125 3.62 -4.23 -7.27
CA GLN A 125 2.97 -4.04 -8.56
C GLN A 125 1.81 -5.03 -8.80
N LYS A 126 1.89 -6.26 -8.28
CA LYS A 126 0.74 -7.19 -8.31
C LYS A 126 -0.34 -6.74 -7.35
N THR A 127 0.00 -6.28 -6.16
CA THR A 127 -0.98 -5.78 -5.20
C THR A 127 -1.70 -4.55 -5.77
N ALA A 128 -0.98 -3.60 -6.37
CA ALA A 128 -1.61 -2.45 -7.04
C ALA A 128 -2.48 -2.87 -8.24
N ALA A 129 -2.05 -3.85 -9.04
CA ALA A 129 -2.84 -4.36 -10.17
C ALA A 129 -4.09 -5.14 -9.71
N SER A 130 -3.98 -5.98 -8.68
CA SER A 130 -5.13 -6.70 -8.09
C SER A 130 -6.12 -5.73 -7.47
N MET A 131 -5.66 -4.70 -6.75
CA MET A 131 -6.53 -3.64 -6.20
C MET A 131 -7.31 -2.91 -7.30
N LYS A 132 -6.64 -2.55 -8.40
CA LYS A 132 -7.28 -1.93 -9.57
C LYS A 132 -8.29 -2.86 -10.23
N ARG A 133 -8.00 -4.16 -10.34
CA ARG A 133 -8.95 -5.15 -10.88
C ARG A 133 -10.16 -5.35 -9.97
N THR A 134 -9.98 -5.42 -8.66
CA THR A 134 -11.08 -5.52 -7.70
C THR A 134 -11.96 -4.27 -7.74
N ALA A 135 -11.36 -3.08 -7.81
CA ALA A 135 -12.11 -1.83 -7.99
C ALA A 135 -12.85 -1.78 -9.35
N ALA A 136 -12.26 -2.33 -10.41
CA ALA A 136 -12.89 -2.47 -11.74
C ALA A 136 -14.09 -3.41 -11.74
N VAL A 137 -14.04 -4.51 -10.98
CA VAL A 137 -15.16 -5.43 -10.85
C VAL A 137 -16.27 -4.79 -10.00
N LEU A 138 -15.92 -4.16 -8.87
CA LEU A 138 -16.90 -3.53 -7.97
C LEU A 138 -17.62 -2.33 -8.61
N GLN A 139 -16.93 -1.51 -9.42
CA GLN A 139 -17.58 -0.40 -10.12
C GLN A 139 -18.50 -0.87 -11.26
N ASN A 140 -18.27 -2.06 -11.82
CA ASN A 140 -19.12 -2.65 -12.84
C ASN A 140 -20.37 -3.35 -12.28
N VAL A 141 -20.44 -3.55 -10.96
CA VAL A 141 -21.65 -4.05 -10.30
C VAL A 141 -22.54 -2.84 -10.00
N LYS A 142 -23.50 -2.57 -10.89
CA LYS A 142 -24.56 -1.59 -10.62
C LYS A 142 -25.38 -2.07 -9.40
N PRO A 143 -25.61 -1.23 -8.37
CA PRO A 143 -26.47 -1.60 -7.26
C PRO A 143 -27.86 -1.89 -7.81
N HIS A 144 -28.29 -3.15 -7.75
CA HIS A 144 -29.64 -3.49 -8.13
C HIS A 144 -30.56 -2.87 -7.07
N PRO A 145 -31.52 -2.01 -7.46
CA PRO A 145 -32.58 -1.60 -6.55
C PRO A 145 -33.27 -2.88 -6.11
N ARG A 146 -33.30 -3.14 -4.80
CA ARG A 146 -34.19 -4.16 -4.26
C ARG A 146 -35.61 -3.67 -4.56
N THR A 147 -36.19 -4.14 -5.67
CA THR A 147 -37.63 -4.04 -5.88
C THR A 147 -38.25 -4.71 -4.67
N ALA A 148 -38.96 -3.93 -3.86
CA ALA A 148 -39.76 -4.44 -2.76
C ALA A 148 -40.65 -5.54 -3.35
N ALA A 149 -40.39 -6.79 -2.93
CA ALA A 149 -41.23 -7.91 -3.31
C ALA A 149 -42.67 -7.58 -2.87
N PRO A 150 -43.69 -7.82 -3.71
CA PRO A 150 -45.07 -7.67 -3.27
C PRO A 150 -45.30 -8.67 -2.14
N VAL A 151 -45.80 -8.18 -1.01
CA VAL A 151 -46.42 -9.02 0.01
C VAL A 151 -47.53 -9.84 -0.66
N VAL A 152 -47.24 -11.12 -0.92
CA VAL A 152 -48.26 -12.09 -1.32
C VAL A 152 -49.17 -12.29 -0.10
N GLN A 153 -50.31 -11.62 -0.09
CA GLN A 153 -51.45 -11.99 0.74
C GLN A 153 -51.93 -13.37 0.27
N GLU A 154 -51.54 -14.42 0.98
CA GLU A 154 -52.12 -15.75 0.84
C GLU A 154 -53.47 -15.77 1.57
N LYS A 155 -54.52 -15.33 0.87
CA LYS A 155 -55.90 -15.64 1.25
C LYS A 155 -56.20 -17.06 0.79
N SER A 156 -56.18 -18.02 1.71
CA SER A 156 -56.79 -19.35 1.51
C SER A 156 -57.33 -19.88 2.84
N ALA A 157 -58.48 -19.33 3.22
CA ALA A 157 -59.44 -20.04 4.05
C ALA A 157 -60.34 -20.89 3.12
N THR A 158 -60.60 -22.14 3.51
CA THR A 158 -61.68 -23.06 3.04
C THR A 158 -61.26 -24.25 2.18
N VAL A 159 -60.77 -25.32 2.84
CA VAL A 159 -61.01 -26.76 2.54
C VAL A 159 -60.82 -27.47 3.89
N ALA A 160 -61.61 -28.38 4.43
CA ALA A 160 -62.99 -28.81 4.28
C ALA A 160 -63.29 -29.62 5.57
N ARG A 161 -64.55 -29.66 5.99
CA ARG A 161 -65.08 -30.60 6.98
C ARG A 161 -64.99 -32.04 6.42
N SER A 162 -64.80 -33.00 7.34
CA SER A 162 -65.38 -34.36 7.33
C SER A 162 -64.46 -35.55 7.02
N SER A 163 -64.55 -36.52 7.96
CA SER A 163 -64.41 -37.99 7.84
C SER A 163 -63.02 -38.64 7.91
N ALA A 164 -62.61 -39.04 9.12
CA ALA A 164 -62.44 -40.44 9.52
C ALA A 164 -62.55 -40.55 11.05
#